data_AF-A0A958DWQ9-F1
#
_entry.id   AF-A0A958DWQ9-F1
#
_cell.length_a   1.000
_cell.length_b   1.000
_cell.length_c   1.000
_cell.angle_alpha   90.00
_cell.angle_beta   90.00
_cell.angle_gamma   90.00
#
_symmetry.space_group_name_H-M   'P 1'
#
loop_
_entity.id
_entity.type
_entity.pdbx_description
1 polymer ?
#
loop_
_entity_poly.entity_id
_entity_poly.type
_entity_poly.pdbx_seq_one_letter_code
_entity_poly.pdbx_strand_id
1 'polypeptide(L)'
;MSKTKVLLLALVLAIAPLYLFAQSSGKVVGVVKDKTSGEALPGVNISIEGSQYGAATDVDGYFVILNVPVGVYDIRANFVGYGDVVQQGV
;
A
#
# COMPACT_ATOMS: atom_id res chain seq x y z
N MET A 1 -4.26 -5.66 -46.95
CA MET A 1 -3.08 -5.33 -46.12
C MET A 1 -1.85 -6.01 -46.70
N SER A 2 -0.75 -5.29 -46.94
CA SER A 2 0.49 -5.93 -47.43
C SER A 2 1.09 -6.82 -46.33
N LYS A 3 1.68 -7.95 -46.71
CA LYS A 3 2.31 -8.94 -45.79
C LYS A 3 3.30 -8.27 -44.82
N THR A 4 3.97 -7.21 -45.26
CA THR A 4 4.87 -6.37 -44.45
C THR A 4 4.18 -5.71 -43.26
N LYS A 5 2.95 -5.19 -43.44
CA LYS A 5 2.18 -4.59 -42.33
C LYS A 5 1.74 -5.64 -41.31
N VAL A 6 1.44 -6.86 -41.77
CA VAL A 6 1.08 -7.99 -40.90
C VAL A 6 2.29 -8.43 -40.06
N LEU A 7 3.47 -8.53 -40.67
CA LEU A 7 4.73 -8.83 -39.99
C LEU A 7 5.10 -7.78 -38.94
N LEU A 8 4.95 -6.50 -39.27
CA LEU A 8 5.21 -5.40 -38.32
C LEU A 8 4.25 -5.43 -37.14
N LEU A 9 2.95 -5.68 -37.37
CA LEU A 9 1.96 -5.79 -36.31
C LEU A 9 2.25 -6.99 -35.38
N ALA A 10 2.61 -8.14 -35.95
CA ALA A 10 2.98 -9.33 -35.17
C ALA A 10 4.23 -9.09 -34.31
N LEU A 11 5.23 -8.37 -34.84
CA LEU A 11 6.43 -8.01 -34.09
C LEU A 11 6.13 -7.07 -32.92
N VAL A 12 5.28 -6.06 -33.13
CA VAL A 12 4.85 -5.15 -32.06
C VAL A 12 4.11 -5.91 -30.95
N LEU A 13 3.19 -6.82 -31.31
CA LEU A 13 2.45 -7.63 -30.35
C LEU A 13 3.35 -8.61 -29.58
N ALA A 14 4.42 -9.12 -30.19
CA ALA A 14 5.38 -10.00 -29.53
C ALA A 14 6.29 -9.28 -28.52
N ILE A 15 6.58 -7.99 -28.75
CA ILE A 15 7.49 -7.20 -27.90
C ILE A 15 6.74 -6.47 -26.77
N ALA A 16 5.45 -6.15 -26.96
CA ALA A 16 4.63 -5.45 -25.97
C ALA A 16 4.65 -6.05 -24.54
N PRO A 17 4.64 -7.39 -24.34
CA PRO A 17 4.64 -7.98 -23.00
C PRO A 17 5.94 -7.72 -22.22
N LEU A 18 7.06 -7.44 -22.90
CA LEU A 18 8.35 -7.16 -22.26
C LEU A 18 8.36 -5.84 -21.49
N TYR A 19 7.37 -4.97 -21.72
CA TYR A 19 7.21 -3.68 -21.05
C TYR A 19 6.11 -3.69 -19.98
N LEU A 20 5.51 -4.86 -19.69
CA LEU A 20 4.57 -5.00 -18.59
C LEU A 20 5.35 -5.17 -17.28
N PHE A 21 5.70 -4.06 -16.63
CA PHE A 21 6.11 -4.11 -15.22
C PHE A 21 4.88 -4.46 -14.38
N ALA A 22 4.91 -5.60 -13.70
CA ALA A 22 3.94 -5.90 -12.64
C ALA A 22 4.04 -4.81 -11.54
N GLN A 23 2.92 -4.51 -10.87
CA GLN A 23 2.91 -3.54 -9.78
C GLN A 23 3.85 -4.02 -8.67
N SER A 24 5.03 -3.39 -8.55
CA SER A 24 6.06 -3.70 -7.55
C SER A 24 5.74 -3.15 -6.17
N SER A 25 4.63 -2.43 -6.04
CA SER A 25 4.16 -1.81 -4.82
C SER A 25 2.65 -1.92 -4.70
N GLY A 26 2.16 -2.08 -3.48
CA GLY A 26 0.75 -2.11 -3.13
C GLY A 26 0.34 -0.94 -2.25
N LYS A 27 -0.78 -1.14 -1.55
CA LYS A 27 -1.26 -0.25 -0.49
C LYS A 27 -1.50 -1.03 0.79
N VAL A 28 -1.20 -0.42 1.93
CA VAL A 28 -1.58 -0.93 3.25
C VAL A 28 -2.76 -0.10 3.73
N VAL A 29 -3.84 -0.76 4.13
CA VAL A 29 -5.06 -0.11 4.60
C VAL A 29 -5.52 -0.74 5.89
N GLY A 30 -6.16 0.04 6.75
CA GLY A 30 -6.69 -0.45 8.01
C GLY A 30 -7.52 0.59 8.72
N VAL A 31 -8.04 0.22 9.89
CA VAL A 31 -8.82 1.09 10.77
C VAL A 31 -8.25 0.97 12.17
N VAL A 32 -8.06 2.10 12.84
CA VAL A 32 -7.66 2.16 14.25
C VAL A 32 -8.85 2.54 15.11
N LYS A 33 -9.03 1.80 16.19
CA LYS A 33 -10.12 1.99 17.16
C LYS A 33 -9.59 1.93 18.57
N ASP A 34 -10.25 2.63 19.48
CA ASP A 34 -10.04 2.43 20.90
C ASP A 34 -10.46 1.01 21.30
N LYS A 35 -9.65 0.37 22.14
CA LYS A 35 -9.87 -1.03 22.53
C LYS A 35 -11.07 -1.20 23.46
N THR A 36 -11.41 -0.18 24.25
CA THR A 36 -12.42 -0.24 25.30
C THR A 36 -13.79 0.21 24.79
N SER A 37 -13.86 1.38 24.15
CA SER A 37 -15.09 1.93 23.60
C SER A 37 -15.42 1.39 22.21
N GLY A 38 -14.41 0.95 21.45
CA GLY A 38 -14.58 0.57 20.04
C GLY A 38 -14.74 1.75 19.09
N GLU A 39 -14.59 2.98 19.59
CA GLU A 39 -14.68 4.20 18.80
C GLU A 39 -13.50 4.33 17.83
N ALA A 40 -13.76 4.91 16.66
CA ALA A 40 -12.71 5.24 15.70
C ALA A 40 -11.77 6.30 16.27
N LEU A 41 -10.47 6.14 16.02
CA LEU A 41 -9.45 7.08 16.49
C LEU A 41 -8.90 7.90 15.32
N PRO A 42 -9.26 9.20 15.21
CA PRO A 42 -8.69 10.09 14.20
C PRO A 42 -7.31 10.62 14.61
N GLY A 43 -6.44 10.83 13.61
CA GLY A 43 -5.12 11.41 13.81
C GLY A 43 -4.07 10.48 14.41
N VAL A 44 -4.32 9.17 14.45
CA VAL A 44 -3.31 8.17 14.82
C VAL A 44 -2.23 8.12 13.74
N ASN A 45 -0.97 8.24 14.15
CA ASN A 45 0.16 8.12 13.25
C ASN A 45 0.50 6.64 13.02
N ILE A 46 0.38 6.20 11.77
CA ILE A 46 0.71 4.85 11.31
C ILE A 46 2.01 4.89 10.54
N SER A 47 2.93 4.01 10.89
CA SER A 47 4.25 3.91 10.23
C SER A 47 4.62 2.46 9.97
N ILE A 48 5.30 2.22 8.85
CA ILE A 48 5.89 0.94 8.51
C ILE A 48 7.33 0.93 9.02
N GLU A 49 7.65 0.04 9.96
CA GLU A 49 8.97 0.03 10.61
C GLU A 49 10.11 -0.18 9.61
N GLY A 50 11.21 0.57 9.80
CA GLY A 50 12.36 0.52 8.91
C GLY A 50 12.16 1.21 7.55
N SER A 51 11.08 1.96 7.36
CA SER A 51 10.80 2.66 6.11
C SER A 51 10.32 4.10 6.34
N GLN A 52 10.17 4.86 5.24
CA GLN A 52 9.59 6.20 5.24
C GLN A 52 8.07 6.22 5.01
N TYR A 53 7.44 5.05 4.89
CA TYR A 53 6.02 4.94 4.57
C TYR A 53 5.16 5.05 5.84
N GLY A 54 4.12 5.87 5.74
CA GLY A 54 3.19 6.11 6.84
C GLY A 54 1.96 6.88 6.39
N ALA A 55 0.98 6.97 7.28
CA ALA A 55 -0.24 7.74 7.10
C ALA A 55 -0.81 8.13 8.46
N ALA A 56 -1.66 9.15 8.49
CA ALA A 56 -2.52 9.43 9.65
C ALA A 56 -3.92 8.87 9.40
N THR A 57 -4.61 8.45 10.45
CA THR A 57 -6.01 8.04 10.35
C THR A 57 -6.95 9.23 10.16
N ASP A 58 -8.01 9.05 9.39
CA ASP A 58 -9.09 10.02 9.19
C ASP A 58 -10.15 9.98 10.31
N VAL A 59 -11.26 10.70 10.14
CA VAL A 59 -12.37 10.79 11.11
C VAL A 59 -13.02 9.45 11.44
N ASP A 60 -12.95 8.48 10.53
CA ASP A 60 -13.48 7.12 10.70
C ASP A 60 -12.39 6.15 11.22
N GLY A 61 -11.22 6.69 11.58
CA GLY A 61 -10.07 5.92 12.03
C GLY A 61 -9.38 5.17 10.90
N TYR A 62 -9.76 5.41 9.65
CA TYR A 62 -9.25 4.70 8.48
C TYR A 62 -7.94 5.32 7.99
N PHE A 63 -7.01 4.48 7.52
CA PHE A 63 -5.77 4.94 6.92
C PHE A 63 -5.46 4.20 5.61
N VAL A 64 -4.70 4.86 4.74
CA VAL A 64 -4.17 4.29 3.51
C VAL A 64 -2.72 4.74 3.34
N ILE A 65 -1.81 3.77 3.26
CA ILE A 65 -0.41 3.98 2.89
C ILE A 65 -0.25 3.48 1.46
N LEU A 66 0.10 4.37 0.54
CA LEU A 66 0.24 4.07 -0.88
C LEU A 66 1.69 3.78 -1.27
N ASN A 67 1.87 3.10 -2.40
CA ASN A 67 3.16 2.84 -3.03
C ASN A 67 4.15 2.13 -2.10
N VAL A 68 3.63 1.23 -1.25
CA VAL A 68 4.43 0.40 -0.34
C VAL A 68 5.04 -0.74 -1.17
N PRO A 69 6.37 -0.87 -1.28
CA PRO A 69 7.00 -1.98 -1.96
C PRO A 69 6.52 -3.32 -1.38
N VAL A 70 6.44 -4.35 -2.22
CA VAL A 70 6.06 -5.68 -1.74
C VAL A 70 7.10 -6.19 -0.75
N GLY A 71 6.63 -6.64 0.42
CA GLY A 71 7.45 -7.14 1.51
C GLY A 71 6.58 -7.52 2.71
N VAL A 72 7.23 -8.02 3.76
CA VAL A 72 6.59 -8.27 5.06
C VAL A 72 7.10 -7.21 6.03
N TYR A 73 6.18 -6.55 6.73
CA TYR A 73 6.51 -5.41 7.57
C TYR A 73 5.81 -5.46 8.93
N ASP A 74 6.44 -4.81 9.90
CA ASP A 74 5.80 -4.47 11.15
C ASP A 74 5.20 -3.06 11.03
N ILE A 75 3.94 -2.92 11.45
CA ILE A 75 3.18 -1.68 11.39
C ILE A 75 3.02 -1.13 12.80
N ARG A 76 3.51 0.08 13.04
CA ARG A 76 3.38 0.78 14.32
C ARG A 76 2.30 1.85 14.25
N ALA A 77 1.40 1.83 15.23
CA ALA A 77 0.44 2.89 15.51
C ALA A 77 0.86 3.65 16.79
N ASN A 78 0.96 4.97 16.69
CA ASN A 78 1.26 5.88 17.79
C ASN A 78 0.20 6.98 17.84
N PHE A 79 -0.33 7.21 19.04
CA PHE A 79 -1.29 8.27 19.29
C PHE A 79 -1.08 8.86 20.68
N VAL A 80 -1.18 10.19 20.79
CA VAL A 80 -0.95 10.89 22.06
C VAL A 80 -1.96 10.43 23.10
N GLY A 81 -1.47 10.02 24.27
CA GLY A 81 -2.31 9.50 25.36
C GLY A 81 -2.59 7.99 25.27
N TYR A 82 -2.09 7.30 24.24
CA TYR A 82 -2.20 5.86 24.07
C TYR A 82 -0.83 5.19 24.16
N GLY A 83 -0.82 3.90 24.47
CA GLY A 83 0.38 3.08 24.32
C GLY A 83 0.61 2.75 22.85
N ASP A 84 1.89 2.68 22.46
CA ASP A 84 2.27 2.21 21.13
C ASP A 84 1.76 0.77 20.88
N VAL A 85 1.20 0.55 19.70
CA VAL A 85 0.79 -0.78 19.24
C VAL A 85 1.58 -1.12 17.99
N VAL A 86 2.17 -2.32 17.97
CA VAL A 86 2.88 -2.87 16.81
C VAL A 86 2.16 -4.13 16.35
N GLN A 87 1.71 -4.11 15.09
CA GLN A 87 1.18 -5.26 14.39
C GLN A 87 2.28 -5.88 13.53
N GLN A 88 2.65 -7.12 13.82
CA GLN A 88 3.76 -7.78 13.16
C GLN A 88 3.33 -8.53 11.90
N GLY A 89 4.24 -8.62 10.93
CA GLY A 89 4.14 -9.54 9.80
C GLY A 89 3.03 -9.24 8.79
N VAL A 90 2.76 -7.95 8.53
CA VAL A 90 1.78 -7.47 7.54
C VAL A 90 2.34 -7.54 6.12
#